data_AF-A0A7C5C9F2-F1
#
_entry.id   AF-A0A7C5C9F2-F1
#
_cell.length_a   1.000
_cell.length_b   1.000
_cell.length_c   1.000
_cell.angle_alpha   90.00
_cell.angle_beta   90.00
_cell.angle_gamma   90.00
#
_symmetry.space_group_name_H-M   'P 1'
#
loop_
_entity.id
_entity.type
_entity.pdbx_description
1 polymer ?
#
loop_
_entity_poly.entity_id
_entity_poly.type
_entity_poly.pdbx_seq_one_letter_code
_entity_poly.pdbx_strand_id
1 'polypeptide(L)'
;MTRLFGILFTLLLFAGAANANSIRIKDLVEFDGVRGNDLVGYGLVVGLNGTGDGLRNAPFTEDIMSNILERLGVNITGEQFRPKNVAAV
;
A
#
# COMPACT_ATOMS: atom_id res chain seq x y z
N MET A 1 -44.37 2.71 -49.34
CA MET A 1 -43.75 3.78 -48.51
C MET A 1 -43.94 3.54 -47.02
N THR A 2 -45.15 3.29 -46.51
CA THR A 2 -45.42 3.08 -45.06
C THR A 2 -44.70 1.89 -44.44
N ARG A 3 -44.56 0.76 -45.15
CA ARG A 3 -43.81 -0.43 -44.67
C ARG A 3 -42.30 -0.16 -44.52
N LEU A 4 -41.73 0.64 -45.42
CA LEU A 4 -40.32 1.02 -45.36
C LEU A 4 -40.05 1.90 -44.14
N PHE A 5 -40.98 2.81 -43.84
CA PHE A 5 -40.92 3.68 -42.67
C PHE A 5 -41.03 2.90 -41.36
N GLY A 6 -41.90 1.88 -41.32
CA GLY A 6 -42.00 0.97 -40.17
C GLY A 6 -40.70 0.18 -39.93
N ILE A 7 -40.07 -0.33 -40.98
CA ILE A 7 -38.79 -1.06 -40.88
C ILE A 7 -37.68 -0.13 -40.37
N LEU A 8 -37.60 1.10 -40.89
CA LEU A 8 -36.62 2.08 -40.45
C LEU A 8 -36.80 2.48 -38.97
N PHE A 9 -38.05 2.63 -38.54
CA PHE A 9 -38.38 2.95 -37.15
C PHE A 9 -38.01 1.80 -36.19
N THR A 10 -38.28 0.56 -36.57
CA THR A 10 -37.87 -0.63 -35.79
C THR A 10 -36.34 -0.76 -35.73
N LEU A 11 -35.64 -0.42 -36.82
CA LEU A 11 -34.17 -0.43 -36.85
C LEU A 11 -33.57 0.62 -35.91
N LEU A 12 -34.20 1.81 -35.83
CA LEU A 12 -33.81 2.87 -34.92
C LEU A 12 -34.01 2.48 -33.45
N LEU A 13 -35.09 1.75 -33.13
CA LEU A 13 -35.37 1.26 -31.78
C LEU A 13 -34.37 0.19 -31.31
N PHE A 14 -33.75 -0.54 -32.25
CA PHE A 14 -32.72 -1.54 -31.95
C PHE A 14 -31.30 -0.96 -31.88
N ALA A 15 -31.10 0.32 -32.24
CA ALA A 15 -29.85 1.03 -32.05
C ALA A 15 -29.67 1.41 -30.56
N GLY A 16 -29.43 0.40 -29.72
CA GLY A 16 -29.20 0.58 -28.29
C GLY A 16 -27.93 1.39 -28.00
N ALA A 17 -27.95 2.13 -26.89
CA ALA A 17 -26.81 2.90 -26.42
C ALA A 17 -25.61 1.99 -26.14
N ALA A 18 -24.47 2.30 -26.75
CA ALA A 18 -23.21 1.62 -26.44
C ALA A 18 -22.82 1.94 -25.00
N ASN A 19 -22.89 0.94 -24.12
CA ASN A 19 -22.47 1.07 -22.73
C ASN A 19 -20.94 0.95 -22.70
N ALA A 20 -20.25 2.09 -22.59
CA ALA A 20 -18.81 2.10 -22.38
C ALA A 20 -18.51 1.83 -20.89
N ASN A 21 -17.70 0.81 -20.62
CA ASN A 21 -17.20 0.57 -19.27
C ASN A 21 -16.16 1.65 -18.90
N SER A 22 -16.27 2.20 -17.70
CA SER A 22 -15.26 3.10 -17.16
C SER A 22 -13.97 2.32 -16.90
N ILE A 23 -12.92 2.63 -17.65
CA ILE A 23 -11.58 2.07 -17.46
C ILE A 23 -10.63 3.19 -17.04
N ARG A 24 -9.74 2.92 -16.08
CA ARG A 24 -8.77 3.94 -15.66
C ARG A 24 -7.64 3.96 -16.67
N ILE A 25 -7.14 5.15 -17.00
CA ILE A 25 -6.04 5.33 -17.95
C ILE A 25 -4.80 4.51 -17.53
N LYS A 26 -4.54 4.40 -16.22
CA LYS A 26 -3.45 3.57 -15.68
C LYS A 26 -3.57 2.07 -15.96
N ASP A 27 -4.76 1.60 -16.34
CA ASP A 27 -5.00 0.20 -16.69
C ASP A 27 -4.82 -0.03 -18.22
N LEU A 28 -4.66 1.05 -19.01
CA LEU A 28 -4.50 1.04 -20.48
C LEU A 28 -3.08 1.39 -20.95
N VAL A 29 -2.25 1.92 -20.05
CA VAL A 29 -0.95 2.49 -20.38
C VAL A 29 0.11 1.85 -19.50
N GLU A 30 1.18 1.38 -20.14
CA GLU A 30 2.40 0.96 -19.46
C GLU A 30 3.37 2.15 -19.43
N PHE A 31 3.90 2.45 -18.24
CA PHE A 31 4.83 3.57 -18.09
C PHE A 31 6.24 3.12 -18.46
N ASP A 32 6.78 3.67 -19.56
CA ASP A 32 8.18 3.43 -19.94
C ASP A 32 9.14 4.09 -18.93
N GLY A 33 10.19 3.37 -18.53
CA GLY A 33 11.21 3.86 -17.59
C GLY A 33 10.85 3.79 -16.10
N VAL A 34 9.71 3.20 -15.70
CA VAL A 34 9.41 3.00 -14.27
C VAL A 34 10.19 1.80 -13.75
N ARG A 35 11.32 2.08 -13.11
CA ARG A 35 11.97 1.08 -12.25
C ARG A 35 11.10 0.91 -11.02
N GLY A 36 10.70 -0.33 -10.74
CA GLY A 36 10.18 -0.69 -9.42
C GLY A 36 11.21 -0.29 -8.36
N ASN A 37 10.75 0.42 -7.33
CA ASN A 37 11.56 0.66 -6.14
C ASN A 37 11.03 -0.26 -5.04
N ASP A 38 11.69 -1.39 -4.85
CA ASP A 38 11.33 -2.31 -3.79
C ASP A 38 11.52 -1.62 -2.45
N LEU A 39 10.43 -1.41 -1.74
CA LEU A 39 10.46 -0.85 -0.40
C LEU A 39 10.77 -1.97 0.57
N VAL A 40 12.00 -1.99 1.07
CA VAL A 40 12.38 -2.82 2.21
C VAL A 40 12.23 -1.95 3.45
N GLY A 41 11.42 -2.42 4.41
CA GLY A 41 11.20 -1.75 5.68
C GLY A 41 11.31 -2.75 6.82
N TYR A 42 11.85 -2.30 7.95
CA TYR A 42 11.86 -3.05 9.20
C TYR A 42 10.66 -2.62 10.05
N GLY A 43 9.87 -3.57 10.52
CA GLY A 43 8.77 -3.34 11.44
C GLY A 43 9.23 -3.44 12.89
N LEU A 44 8.48 -2.82 13.81
CA LEU A 44 8.69 -2.95 15.25
C LEU A 44 7.39 -3.48 15.89
N VAL A 45 7.45 -4.65 16.52
CA VAL A 45 6.34 -5.26 17.27
C VAL A 45 6.55 -4.98 18.76
N VAL A 46 5.56 -4.41 19.43
CA VAL A 46 5.60 -4.05 20.85
C VAL A 46 4.56 -4.83 21.67
N GLY A 47 4.77 -4.95 22.98
CA GLY A 47 3.81 -5.59 23.90
C GLY A 47 3.96 -7.10 24.03
N LEU A 48 5.13 -7.65 23.68
CA LEU A 48 5.42 -9.08 23.83
C LEU A 48 5.54 -9.46 25.32
N ASN A 49 5.20 -10.70 25.67
CA ASN A 49 5.23 -11.19 27.06
C ASN A 49 6.64 -11.63 27.48
N GLY A 50 7.60 -10.71 27.52
CA GLY A 50 9.00 -11.02 27.88
C GLY A 50 9.77 -11.79 26.80
N THR A 51 9.19 -11.98 25.62
CA THR A 51 9.78 -12.70 24.47
C THR A 51 10.27 -11.77 23.37
N GLY A 52 10.60 -10.52 23.70
CA GLY A 52 11.17 -9.58 22.73
C GLY A 52 12.61 -9.91 22.35
N ASP A 53 13.17 -9.09 21.46
CA ASP A 53 14.55 -9.23 21.03
C ASP A 53 15.52 -8.75 22.11
N GLY A 54 16.44 -9.62 22.49
CA GLY A 54 17.61 -9.24 23.27
C GLY A 54 18.76 -8.76 22.38
N LEU A 55 19.73 -8.04 22.98
CA LEU A 55 20.98 -7.53 22.36
C LEU A 55 21.71 -8.49 21.42
N ARG A 56 21.55 -9.81 21.58
CA ARG A 56 22.22 -10.82 20.75
C ARG A 56 21.43 -11.25 19.52
N ASN A 57 20.11 -11.04 19.51
CA ASN A 57 19.20 -11.59 18.52
C ASN A 57 18.72 -10.55 17.50
N ALA A 58 18.77 -9.25 17.84
CA ALA A 58 18.38 -8.21 16.90
C ALA A 58 19.22 -6.93 17.05
N PRO A 59 20.30 -6.80 16.26
CA PRO A 59 21.20 -5.65 16.35
C PRO A 59 20.55 -4.33 15.93
N PHE A 60 19.42 -4.36 15.21
CA PHE A 60 18.74 -3.18 14.69
C PHE A 60 17.53 -2.73 15.54
N THR A 61 17.07 -3.55 16.50
CA THR A 61 15.88 -3.24 17.30
C THR A 61 16.09 -2.01 18.18
N GLU A 62 17.30 -1.83 18.72
CA GLU A 62 17.66 -0.65 19.53
C GLU A 62 17.65 0.64 18.68
N ASP A 63 18.31 0.62 17.52
CA ASP A 63 18.38 1.77 16.63
C ASP A 63 16.99 2.20 16.11
N ILE A 64 16.12 1.23 15.77
CA ILE A 64 14.75 1.49 15.31
C ILE A 64 13.92 2.09 16.44
N MET A 65 13.99 1.52 17.64
CA MET A 65 13.26 2.02 18.80
C MET A 65 13.72 3.43 19.17
N SER A 66 15.02 3.70 19.12
CA SER A 66 15.59 5.02 19.34
C SER A 66 15.05 6.05 18.34
N ASN A 67 15.10 5.73 17.04
CA ASN A 67 14.57 6.60 15.98
C ASN A 67 13.06 6.88 16.14
N ILE A 68 12.27 5.89 16.56
CA ILE A 68 10.82 6.06 16.78
C ILE A 68 10.57 6.95 17.98
N LEU A 69 11.27 6.74 19.09
CA LEU A 69 11.14 7.54 20.30
C LEU A 69 11.52 9.00 20.04
N GLU A 70 12.61 9.25 19.29
CA GLU A 70 12.99 10.60 18.86
C GLU A 70 11.91 11.27 18.00
N ARG A 71 11.33 10.54 17.04
CA ARG A 71 10.22 11.03 16.20
C ARG A 71 8.97 11.36 17.00
N LEU A 72 8.76 10.67 18.12
CA LEU A 72 7.67 10.95 19.06
C LEU A 72 8.00 12.08 20.04
N GLY A 73 9.18 12.71 19.92
CA GLY A 73 9.62 13.82 20.77
C GLY A 73 10.19 13.37 22.13
N VAL A 74 10.52 12.09 22.28
CA VAL A 74 11.14 11.55 23.50
C VAL A 74 12.65 11.71 23.41
N ASN A 75 13.27 12.29 24.44
CA ASN A 75 14.73 12.38 24.55
C ASN A 75 15.29 11.10 25.19
N ILE A 76 16.13 10.39 24.43
CA ILE A 76 16.72 9.10 24.79
C ILE A 76 18.26 9.15 24.84
N THR A 77 18.84 10.35 24.74
CA THR A 77 20.29 10.52 24.59
C THR A 77 21.03 9.99 25.83
N GLY A 78 21.90 8.98 25.64
CA GLY A 78 22.77 8.45 26.69
C GLY A 78 22.16 7.33 27.56
N GLU A 79 20.93 6.88 27.28
CA GLU A 79 20.37 5.69 27.93
C GLU A 79 20.68 4.41 27.15
N GLN A 80 21.24 3.40 27.83
CA GLN A 80 21.31 2.04 27.29
C GLN A 80 19.95 1.36 27.48
N PHE A 81 19.13 1.36 26.43
CA PHE A 81 17.82 0.72 26.47
C PHE A 81 17.92 -0.76 26.08
N ARG A 82 17.35 -1.63 26.92
CA ARG A 82 17.28 -3.08 26.65
C ARG A 82 15.83 -3.49 26.46
N PRO A 83 15.32 -3.57 25.21
CA PRO A 83 13.96 -4.01 24.97
C PRO A 83 13.77 -5.45 25.49
N LYS A 84 12.74 -5.65 26.33
CA LYS A 84 12.33 -6.99 26.78
C LYS A 84 11.04 -7.47 26.13
N ASN A 85 10.22 -6.54 25.64
CA ASN A 85 8.85 -6.76 25.16
C ASN A 85 8.66 -6.21 23.73
N VAL A 86 9.74 -6.06 22.97
CA VAL A 86 9.75 -5.47 21.63
C VAL A 86 10.64 -6.30 20.71
N ALA A 87 10.24 -6.50 19.46
CA ALA A 87 11.03 -7.22 18.45
C ALA A 87 10.96 -6.54 17.07
N ALA A 88 12.02 -6.65 16.27
CA ALA A 88 12.05 -6.17 14.88
C ALA A 88 11.67 -7.30 13.90
N VAL A 89 10.96 -6.95 12.81
CA VAL A 89 10.46 -7.89 11.78
C VAL A 89 10.73 -7.41 10.36
#